data_AF-A0A3A5V3U9-F1
#
_entry.id   AF-A0A3A5V3U9-F1
#
_cell.length_a   1.000
_cell.length_b   1.000
_cell.length_c   1.000
_cell.angle_alpha   90.00
_cell.angle_beta   90.00
_cell.angle_gamma   90.00
#
_symmetry.space_group_name_H-M   'P 1'
#
loop_
_entity.id
_entity.type
_entity.pdbx_description
1 polymer ?
#
loop_
_entity_poly.entity_id
_entity_poly.type
_entity_poly.pdbx_seq_one_letter_code
_entity_poly.pdbx_strand_id
1 'polypeptide(L)'
;MSIRIDMHNLTNVIGVVDAALELADHHSVRFIVGQGVSSSRQPELRAKVLQRIEEKVNVSRRKRSAKSIEVSPEPTVKYVDQQRKINRAILILLPIFSFFAWLEMR
;
A
#
# COMPACT_ATOMS: atom_id res chain seq x y z
N MET A 1 3.22 -11.88 3.68
CA MET A 1 3.73 -12.21 2.33
C MET A 1 3.17 -11.19 1.34
N SER A 2 3.98 -10.72 0.39
CA SER A 2 3.51 -9.76 -0.63
C SER A 2 3.62 -10.41 -2.01
N ILE A 3 2.53 -10.43 -2.76
CA ILE A 3 2.43 -10.98 -4.11
C ILE A 3 2.77 -9.88 -5.09
N ARG A 4 3.69 -10.14 -6.01
CA ARG A 4 4.08 -9.19 -7.06
C ARG A 4 3.62 -9.71 -8.42
N ILE A 5 2.85 -8.90 -9.15
CA ILE A 5 2.31 -9.24 -10.46
C ILE A 5 2.84 -8.25 -11.48
N ASP A 6 3.56 -8.74 -12.49
CA ASP A 6 3.94 -7.91 -13.64
C ASP A 6 2.77 -7.81 -14.61
N MET A 7 2.33 -6.58 -14.89
CA MET A 7 1.14 -6.34 -15.69
C MET A 7 1.46 -6.12 -17.17
N HIS A 8 2.73 -5.99 -17.54
CA HIS A 8 3.12 -5.69 -18.90
C HIS A 8 2.86 -6.89 -19.82
N ASN A 9 2.41 -6.61 -21.04
CA ASN A 9 2.07 -7.62 -22.06
C ASN A 9 0.89 -8.55 -21.70
N LEU A 10 0.18 -8.32 -20.60
CA LEU A 10 -1.05 -9.06 -20.30
C LEU A 10 -2.14 -8.68 -21.31
N THR A 11 -2.83 -9.67 -21.84
CA THR A 11 -3.97 -9.50 -22.75
C THR A 11 -5.25 -9.14 -22.00
N ASN A 12 -5.45 -9.73 -20.81
CA ASN A 12 -6.60 -9.46 -19.94
C ASN A 12 -6.19 -8.77 -18.62
N VAL A 13 -5.80 -7.50 -18.71
CA VAL A 13 -5.39 -6.69 -17.54
C VAL A 13 -6.47 -6.63 -16.47
N ILE A 14 -7.73 -6.40 -16.85
CA ILE A 14 -8.84 -6.22 -15.89
C ILE A 14 -9.15 -7.52 -15.16
N GLY A 15 -9.21 -8.64 -15.88
CA GLY A 15 -9.45 -9.96 -15.25
C GLY A 15 -8.36 -10.34 -14.27
N VAL A 16 -7.09 -10.03 -14.58
CA VAL A 16 -5.98 -10.26 -13.64
C VAL A 16 -6.08 -9.36 -12.41
N VAL A 17 -6.43 -8.08 -12.58
CA VAL A 17 -6.68 -7.20 -11.42
C VAL A 17 -7.81 -7.75 -10.56
N ASP A 18 -8.92 -8.16 -11.17
CA ASP A 18 -10.09 -8.67 -10.45
C ASP A 18 -9.77 -9.92 -9.64
N ALA A 19 -9.12 -10.92 -10.24
CA ALA A 19 -8.71 -12.14 -9.54
C ALA A 19 -7.67 -11.85 -8.45
N ALA A 20 -6.74 -10.92 -8.71
CA ALA A 20 -5.72 -10.55 -7.74
C ALA A 20 -6.28 -9.76 -6.56
N LEU A 21 -7.38 -9.03 -6.74
CA LEU A 21 -8.04 -8.31 -5.64
C LEU A 21 -8.69 -9.27 -4.63
N GLU A 22 -9.13 -10.46 -5.05
CA GLU A 22 -9.59 -11.51 -4.11
C GLU A 22 -8.44 -11.97 -3.19
N LEU A 23 -7.23 -12.10 -3.75
CA LEU A 23 -6.03 -12.40 -2.96
C LEU A 23 -5.63 -11.23 -2.04
N ALA A 24 -6.01 -10.01 -2.41
CA ALA A 24 -5.67 -8.80 -1.69
C ALA A 24 -6.41 -8.66 -0.35
N ASP A 25 -7.37 -9.54 -0.05
CA ASP A 25 -8.02 -9.61 1.26
C ASP A 25 -7.18 -10.36 2.31
N HIS A 26 -6.26 -11.21 1.85
CA HIS A 26 -5.40 -12.00 2.74
C HIS A 26 -3.92 -11.58 2.67
N HIS A 27 -3.48 -11.06 1.54
CA HIS A 27 -2.08 -10.75 1.28
C HIS A 27 -1.93 -9.39 0.60
N SER A 28 -0.81 -8.70 0.78
CA SER A 28 -0.56 -7.47 0.03
C SER A 28 -0.22 -7.81 -1.41
N VAL A 29 -0.95 -7.24 -2.38
CA VAL A 29 -0.72 -7.46 -3.81
C VAL A 29 -0.15 -6.19 -4.44
N ARG A 30 0.98 -6.33 -5.14
CA ARG A 30 1.67 -5.24 -5.84
C ARG A 30 1.65 -5.47 -7.35
N PHE A 31 0.92 -4.60 -8.05
CA PHE A 31 0.84 -4.54 -9.51
C PHE A 31 1.98 -3.68 -10.06
N ILE A 32 2.78 -4.24 -10.97
CA ILE A 32 3.86 -3.52 -11.65
C ILE A 32 3.33 -3.02 -12.99
N VAL A 33 3.17 -1.69 -13.08
CA VAL A 33 2.46 -1.02 -14.20
C VAL A 33 3.29 0.06 -14.88
N GLY A 34 4.51 0.30 -14.40
CA GLY A 34 5.37 1.38 -14.91
C GLY A 34 4.91 2.78 -14.51
N GLN A 35 5.52 3.80 -15.13
CA GLN A 35 5.25 5.20 -14.83
C GLN A 35 4.01 5.77 -15.54
N GLY A 36 3.58 5.15 -16.65
CA GLY A 36 2.43 5.62 -17.42
C GLY A 36 2.67 6.94 -18.16
N VAL A 37 3.95 7.28 -18.44
CA VAL A 37 4.31 8.44 -19.27
C VAL A 37 4.20 8.10 -20.76
N SER A 38 4.02 9.10 -21.62
CA SER A 38 3.86 8.93 -23.08
C SER A 38 4.99 8.14 -23.75
N SER A 39 6.22 8.22 -23.21
CA SER A 39 7.38 7.46 -23.68
C SER A 39 7.42 5.99 -23.22
N SER A 40 6.46 5.55 -22.40
CA SER A 40 6.39 4.16 -21.93
C SER A 40 5.91 3.23 -23.04
N ARG A 41 6.28 1.95 -22.97
CA ARG A 41 5.78 0.91 -23.89
C ARG A 41 4.25 0.75 -23.84
N GLN A 42 3.64 0.94 -22.66
CA GLN A 42 2.19 0.87 -22.45
C GLN A 42 1.73 2.01 -21.52
N PRO A 43 1.60 3.26 -22.02
CA PRO A 43 1.31 4.43 -21.19
C PRO A 43 -0.02 4.33 -20.43
N GLU A 44 -1.03 3.73 -21.05
CA GLU A 44 -2.39 3.62 -20.50
C GLU A 44 -2.53 2.56 -19.40
N LEU A 45 -1.59 1.63 -19.29
CA LEU A 45 -1.66 0.48 -18.37
C LEU A 45 -1.87 0.93 -16.93
N ARG A 46 -1.11 1.94 -16.50
CA ARG A 46 -1.17 2.48 -15.15
C ARG A 46 -2.56 3.06 -14.83
N ALA A 47 -3.10 3.87 -15.73
CA ALA A 47 -4.41 4.50 -15.55
C ALA A 47 -5.51 3.44 -15.50
N LYS A 48 -5.48 2.46 -16.41
CA LYS A 48 -6.46 1.37 -16.48
C LYS A 48 -6.48 0.51 -15.22
N VAL A 49 -5.31 0.10 -14.72
CA VAL A 49 -5.20 -0.67 -13.47
C VAL A 49 -5.62 0.17 -12.27
N LEU A 50 -5.22 1.44 -12.23
CA LEU A 50 -5.56 2.33 -11.13
C LEU A 50 -7.07 2.55 -11.03
N GLN A 51 -7.72 2.90 -12.13
CA GLN A 51 -9.16 3.12 -12.19
C GLN A 51 -9.92 1.88 -11.70
N ARG A 52 -9.51 0.70 -12.18
CA ARG A 52 -10.16 -0.55 -11.78
C ARG A 52 -10.03 -0.85 -10.28
N ILE A 53 -8.86 -0.58 -9.71
CA ILE A 53 -8.64 -0.72 -8.25
C ILE A 53 -9.47 0.33 -7.50
N GLU A 54 -9.58 1.55 -8.03
CA GLU A 54 -10.29 2.64 -7.38
C GLU A 54 -11.80 2.40 -7.24
N GLU A 55 -12.41 1.70 -8.20
CA GLU A 55 -13.81 1.29 -8.17
C GLU A 55 -14.15 0.31 -7.04
N LYS A 56 -13.17 -0.52 -6.64
CA LYS A 56 -13.39 -1.66 -5.74
C LYS A 56 -12.77 -1.50 -4.35
N VAL A 57 -11.73 -0.70 -4.23
CA VAL A 57 -10.87 -0.66 -3.04
C VAL A 57 -10.78 0.75 -2.49
N ASN A 58 -11.02 0.89 -1.18
CA ASN A 58 -10.89 2.16 -0.47
C ASN A 58 -9.44 2.67 -0.45
N VAL A 59 -9.25 4.00 -0.43
CA VAL A 59 -7.95 4.67 -0.43
C VAL A 59 -7.01 4.20 0.69
N SER A 60 -7.55 3.85 1.86
CA SER A 60 -6.77 3.40 3.01
C SER A 60 -5.98 2.10 2.76
N ARG A 61 -6.45 1.24 1.86
CA ARG A 61 -5.80 -0.02 1.48
C ARG A 61 -4.83 0.13 0.31
N ARG A 62 -4.78 1.29 -0.34
CA ARG A 62 -4.02 1.49 -1.59
C ARG A 62 -2.74 2.26 -1.31
N LYS A 63 -1.62 1.78 -1.83
CA LYS A 63 -0.35 2.51 -1.84
C LYS A 63 0.16 2.65 -3.27
N ARG A 64 0.48 3.88 -3.68
CA ARG A 64 0.99 4.18 -5.02
C ARG A 64 2.48 4.46 -4.95
N SER A 65 3.21 3.93 -5.91
CA SER A 65 4.62 4.25 -6.16
C SER A 65 4.81 4.66 -7.62
N ALA A 66 5.99 5.16 -7.98
CA ALA A 66 6.30 5.62 -9.33
C ALA A 66 6.07 4.53 -10.39
N LYS A 67 6.32 3.24 -10.07
CA LYS A 67 6.21 2.13 -11.03
C LYS A 67 5.22 1.03 -10.64
N SER A 68 4.52 1.19 -9.52
CA SER A 68 3.63 0.16 -8.99
C SER A 68 2.44 0.72 -8.24
N ILE A 69 1.40 -0.09 -8.14
CA ILE A 69 0.22 0.14 -7.32
C ILE A 69 0.08 -1.08 -6.41
N GLU A 70 0.00 -0.86 -5.12
CA GLU A 70 -0.10 -1.90 -4.10
C GLU A 70 -1.44 -1.81 -3.38
N VAL A 71 -2.06 -2.96 -3.15
CA VAL A 71 -3.29 -3.11 -2.38
C VAL A 71 -3.00 -4.02 -1.20
N SER A 72 -3.21 -3.50 -0.01
CA SER A 72 -3.04 -4.22 1.24
C SER A 72 -4.36 -4.87 1.70
N PRO A 73 -4.27 -5.94 2.51
CA PRO A 73 -5.44 -6.50 3.18
C PRO A 73 -6.11 -5.47 4.07
N GLU A 74 -7.40 -5.68 4.34
CA GLU A 74 -8.08 -4.86 5.33
C GLU A 74 -7.37 -4.98 6.68
N PRO A 75 -7.00 -3.85 7.29
CA PRO A 75 -6.40 -3.90 8.61
C PRO A 75 -7.44 -4.50 9.55
N THR A 76 -7.18 -5.70 10.05
CA THR A 76 -8.05 -6.35 11.02
C THR A 76 -8.20 -5.42 12.23
N VAL A 77 -9.39 -5.35 12.83
CA VAL A 77 -9.67 -4.52 14.02
C VAL A 77 -8.58 -4.67 15.09
N LYS A 78 -8.08 -5.90 15.29
CA LYS A 78 -6.96 -6.20 16.20
C LYS A 78 -5.68 -5.41 15.91
N TYR A 79 -5.29 -5.26 14.64
CA TYR A 79 -4.08 -4.52 14.26
C TYR A 79 -4.26 -3.02 14.47
N VAL A 80 -5.44 -2.48 14.15
CA VAL A 80 -5.77 -1.06 14.37
C VAL A 80 -5.71 -0.73 15.86
N ASP A 81 -6.29 -1.58 16.71
CA ASP A 81 -6.28 -1.41 18.16
C ASP A 81 -4.88 -1.52 18.75
N GLN A 82 -4.06 -2.45 18.26
CA GLN A 82 -2.65 -2.56 18.64
C GLN A 82 -1.86 -1.31 18.26
N GLN A 83 -2.01 -0.83 17.03
CA GLN A 83 -1.37 0.41 16.57
C GLN A 83 -1.77 1.60 17.44
N ARG A 84 -3.06 1.69 17.81
CA ARG A 84 -3.58 2.75 18.69
C ARG A 84 -2.96 2.69 20.09
N LYS A 85 -2.82 1.50 20.67
CA LYS A 85 -2.14 1.29 21.96
C LYS A 85 -0.67 1.71 21.89
N ILE A 86 0.06 1.31 20.84
CA ILE A 86 1.46 1.68 20.64
C ILE A 86 1.62 3.19 20.48
N ASN A 87 0.83 3.82 19.61
CA ASN A 87 0.88 5.26 19.40
C ASN A 87 0.64 6.04 20.70
N ARG A 88 -0.30 5.57 21.54
CA ARG A 88 -0.56 6.16 22.87
C ARG A 88 0.65 6.01 23.79
N ALA A 89 1.31 4.84 23.80
CA ALA A 89 2.52 4.63 24.59
C ALA A 89 3.65 5.55 24.13
N ILE A 90 3.87 5.70 22.82
CA ILE A 90 4.88 6.61 22.26
C ILE A 90 4.61 8.05 22.69
N LEU A 91 3.37 8.53 22.58
CA LEU A 91 3.02 9.90 22.99
C LEU A 91 3.34 10.21 24.46
N ILE A 92 3.25 9.20 25.34
CA ILE A 92 3.58 9.34 26.77
C ILE A 92 5.09 9.24 27.00
N LEU A 93 5.75 8.27 26.36
CA LEU A 93 7.15 7.95 26.62
C LEU A 93 8.12 8.92 25.95
N LEU A 94 7.79 9.42 24.76
CA LEU A 94 8.65 10.30 23.98
C LEU A 94 9.08 11.56 24.75
N PRO A 95 8.18 12.35 25.38
CA PRO A 95 8.61 13.51 26.17
C PRO A 95 9.47 13.14 27.38
N ILE A 96 9.23 11.98 27.99
CA ILE A 96 10.02 11.49 29.14
C ILE A 96 11.45 11.17 28.69
N PHE A 97 11.60 10.40 27.61
CA PHE A 97 12.92 10.08 27.05
C PHE A 97 13.64 11.33 26.54
N SER A 98 12.94 12.26 25.89
CA SER A 98 13.52 13.54 25.48
C SER A 98 14.02 14.36 26.67
N PHE A 99 13.30 14.35 27.79
CA PHE A 99 13.72 15.02 29.01
C PHE A 99 15.00 14.39 29.61
N PHE A 100 15.08 13.06 29.69
CA PHE A 100 16.28 12.38 30.17
C PHE A 100 17.48 12.56 29.24
N ALA A 101 17.27 12.49 27.92
CA ALA A 101 18.33 12.74 26.94
C ALA A 101 18.87 14.18 27.06
N TRP A 102 18.00 15.15 27.31
CA TRP A 102 18.42 16.53 27.55
C TRP A 102 19.23 16.68 28.85
N LEU A 103 18.86 15.97 29.92
CA LEU A 103 19.62 15.96 31.17
C LEU A 103 21.03 15.36 31.00
N GLU A 104 21.18 14.32 30.20
CA GLU A 104 22.48 13.70 29.92
C GLU A 104 23.42 14.63 29.12
N MET A 105 22.86 15.49 28.27
CA MET A 105 23.63 16.47 27.48
C MET A 105 24.05 17.72 28.25
N ARG A 106 23.66 17.86 29.52
CA ARG A 106 23.92 19.02 30.37
C ARG A 106 24.95 18.72 31.44
#